data_AF-A0A1H3APD4-F1
#
_entry.id   AF-A0A1H3APD4-F1
#
_cell.length_a   1.000
_cell.length_b   1.000
_cell.length_c   1.000
_cell.angle_alpha   90.00
_cell.angle_beta   90.00
_cell.angle_gamma   90.00
#
_symmetry.space_group_name_H-M   'P 1'
#
loop_
_entity.id
_entity.type
_entity.pdbx_description
1 polymer ?
#
loop_
_entity_poly.entity_id
_entity_poly.type
_entity_poly.pdbx_seq_one_letter_code
_entity_poly.pdbx_strand_id
1 'polypeptide(L)'
;MKKSRMTHAGSRLLAALFMVVIGASLIGMNGTIVRAAESMQEPSQVQAQEQSQDQEPPQAEVQNQEQMQALPPSPSQEQEKPLTAAFVRGGALWMKIGSEEKQLTQAEHVLSPKWSNDGQWLAYAAGEQSNELWMLDVSTGAKHLVAANGGRNYKWSPNRLLLAFDEEQRLYVVDSQEATKPVEVSSAIGAISNYGWLPEGDGFVVSTQGTFNGQTPVRIMQLAMQPDMTGAGSVQAKQLYVMPSQLNELPVVGTSVFKWSANGKWMAFLAIPTASLSADSNTLCVLAADGSVFKPVDQMVNHAGWIQWSPQRDELAYIGGIGREATSNKQLRVTSVPDIQPRNDLTPAGFVDQDFTWRSPVNIVVSRAKASDGTDSSGNRPYPNLVSVKLDGGQQKRITKNADGYGDFGPVSLGAAGLGWVRSNRSMANVLVAPPGQGENKAVQWIANIDIGTNYYEQWNWNSVLKFSGK
;
A
#
# COMPACT_ATOMS: atom_id res chain seq x y z
N MET A 1 -0.27 -12.15 70.99
CA MET A 1 -0.37 -10.86 71.71
C MET A 1 -1.20 -9.87 70.88
N LYS A 2 -2.10 -9.14 71.57
CA LYS A 2 -2.65 -7.78 71.33
C LYS A 2 -2.78 -7.19 69.91
N LYS A 3 -4.03 -6.79 69.61
CA LYS A 3 -4.45 -5.77 68.61
C LYS A 3 -3.89 -4.37 68.94
N SER A 4 -3.71 -3.50 67.94
CA SER A 4 -3.96 -2.05 68.08
C SER A 4 -4.06 -1.27 66.74
N ARG A 5 -5.28 -0.77 66.47
CA ARG A 5 -5.65 0.55 65.89
C ARG A 5 -4.87 1.16 64.70
N MET A 6 -5.64 1.53 63.68
CA MET A 6 -5.54 2.85 63.02
C MET A 6 -6.82 3.65 63.28
N THR A 7 -6.72 4.99 63.26
CA THR A 7 -7.81 5.91 63.62
C THR A 7 -7.84 7.16 62.74
N HIS A 8 -9.07 7.51 62.32
CA HIS A 8 -9.62 8.87 62.15
C HIS A 8 -9.35 9.75 60.91
N ALA A 9 -10.39 10.57 60.66
CA ALA A 9 -10.52 11.78 59.84
C ALA A 9 -10.40 11.64 58.30
N GLY A 10 -11.17 12.36 57.48
CA GLY A 10 -12.26 13.34 57.75
C GLY A 10 -12.16 14.61 56.89
N SER A 11 -13.30 15.25 56.57
CA SER A 11 -13.49 16.46 55.72
C SER A 11 -13.66 16.16 54.22
N ARG A 12 -14.88 16.28 53.64
CA ARG A 12 -15.59 17.49 53.16
C ARG A 12 -14.88 18.23 52.02
N LEU A 13 -15.53 18.29 50.86
CA LEU A 13 -15.26 19.27 49.80
C LEU A 13 -16.53 20.07 49.49
N LEU A 14 -16.37 21.34 49.13
CA LEU A 14 -17.45 22.32 48.93
C LEU A 14 -18.05 22.25 47.51
N ALA A 15 -19.27 22.76 47.37
CA ALA A 15 -19.94 22.95 46.09
C ALA A 15 -19.49 24.26 45.40
N ALA A 16 -19.64 24.31 44.07
CA ALA A 16 -19.70 25.55 43.30
C ALA A 16 -20.82 25.46 42.25
N LEU A 17 -21.72 26.45 42.26
CA LEU A 17 -22.80 26.64 41.29
C LEU A 17 -22.25 27.27 40.00
N PHE A 18 -22.87 27.00 38.85
CA PHE A 18 -22.96 28.01 37.78
C PHE A 18 -24.35 28.01 37.15
N MET A 19 -24.84 29.21 36.82
CA MET A 19 -26.24 29.47 36.47
C MET A 19 -26.59 29.09 35.03
N VAL A 20 -27.85 28.67 34.87
CA VAL A 20 -28.57 28.70 33.60
C VAL A 20 -28.98 30.14 33.28
N VAL A 21 -28.79 30.57 32.04
CA VAL A 21 -29.45 31.77 31.47
C VAL A 21 -30.28 31.33 30.26
N ILE A 22 -31.56 31.66 30.29
CA ILE A 22 -32.52 31.46 29.20
C ILE A 22 -32.68 32.79 28.46
N GLY A 23 -32.60 32.76 27.13
CA GLY A 23 -32.95 33.87 26.24
C GLY A 23 -33.77 33.36 25.05
N ALA A 24 -34.88 34.03 24.73
CA ALA A 24 -35.91 33.49 23.84
C ALA A 24 -36.02 34.17 22.47
N SER A 25 -36.40 33.36 21.48
CA SER A 25 -37.11 33.58 20.21
C SER A 25 -37.39 34.98 19.64
N LEU A 26 -37.13 35.11 18.33
CA LEU A 26 -37.91 35.82 17.29
C LEU A 26 -37.42 35.26 15.92
N ILE A 27 -38.15 34.42 15.18
CA ILE A 27 -39.30 34.70 14.29
C ILE A 27 -39.02 35.82 13.27
N GLY A 28 -38.98 35.42 11.99
CA GLY A 28 -38.87 36.31 10.83
C GLY A 28 -39.03 35.54 9.51
N MET A 29 -40.26 35.24 9.10
CA MET A 29 -40.57 34.74 7.76
C MET A 29 -40.60 35.90 6.75
N ASN A 30 -40.09 35.66 5.54
CA ASN A 30 -40.79 36.00 4.30
C ASN A 30 -40.06 35.34 3.11
N GLY A 31 -40.79 34.65 2.25
CA GLY A 31 -40.28 34.18 0.95
C GLY A 31 -40.88 34.99 -0.19
N THR A 32 -40.50 34.68 -1.43
CA THR A 32 -41.37 34.76 -2.63
C THR A 32 -40.71 33.93 -3.75
N ILE A 33 -41.52 33.14 -4.46
CA ILE A 33 -41.15 32.45 -5.70
C ILE A 33 -41.64 33.32 -6.87
N VAL A 34 -40.81 33.52 -7.90
CA VAL A 34 -41.28 33.89 -9.25
C VAL A 34 -40.58 32.97 -10.27
N ARG A 35 -41.31 32.63 -11.34
CA ARG A 35 -40.98 31.63 -12.35
C ARG A 35 -41.14 32.24 -13.75
N ALA A 36 -40.39 31.68 -14.71
CA ALA A 36 -40.56 31.81 -16.16
C ALA A 36 -40.22 33.16 -16.82
N ALA A 37 -39.37 33.11 -17.86
CA ALA A 37 -39.85 33.12 -19.23
C ALA A 37 -38.79 32.51 -20.18
N GLU A 38 -39.24 31.72 -21.15
CA GLU A 38 -38.45 31.29 -22.31
C GLU A 38 -38.59 32.32 -23.43
N SER A 39 -37.58 32.42 -24.32
CA SER A 39 -37.86 32.70 -25.73
C SER A 39 -36.82 32.02 -26.63
N MET A 40 -37.33 31.23 -27.58
CA MET A 40 -36.55 30.67 -28.68
C MET A 40 -36.38 31.74 -29.78
N GLN A 41 -35.29 31.66 -30.54
CA GLN A 41 -35.35 31.92 -31.98
C GLN A 41 -34.22 31.21 -32.73
N GLU A 42 -34.63 30.44 -33.74
CA GLU A 42 -33.82 29.66 -34.69
C GLU A 42 -34.58 29.73 -36.04
N PRO A 43 -34.07 29.15 -37.14
CA PRO A 43 -32.99 29.62 -38.00
C PRO A 43 -33.52 30.35 -39.25
N SER A 44 -32.62 30.73 -40.17
CA SER A 44 -32.98 31.12 -41.55
C SER A 44 -32.23 30.28 -42.56
N GLN A 45 -32.94 29.36 -43.23
CA GLN A 45 -32.47 28.66 -44.43
C GLN A 45 -32.74 29.52 -45.69
N VAL A 46 -31.87 29.41 -46.70
CA VAL A 46 -32.29 29.31 -48.11
C VAL A 46 -31.36 28.32 -48.83
N GLN A 47 -31.93 27.46 -49.68
CA GLN A 47 -31.27 26.44 -50.49
C GLN A 47 -31.33 26.77 -51.99
N ALA A 48 -30.54 26.02 -52.77
CA ALA A 48 -30.78 25.60 -54.17
C ALA A 48 -30.60 26.68 -55.28
N GLN A 49 -29.66 26.45 -56.23
CA GLN A 49 -29.87 25.90 -57.60
C GLN A 49 -30.45 26.95 -58.58
N GLU A 50 -30.05 27.08 -59.85
CA GLU A 50 -29.22 26.26 -60.77
C GLU A 50 -28.28 27.22 -61.58
N GLN A 51 -27.60 26.95 -62.71
CA GLN A 51 -27.67 25.89 -63.72
C GLN A 51 -26.29 25.65 -64.42
N SER A 52 -26.27 24.75 -65.40
CA SER A 52 -25.19 24.25 -66.28
C SER A 52 -24.53 25.25 -67.27
N GLN A 53 -23.26 25.00 -67.64
CA GLN A 53 -22.84 24.87 -69.05
C GLN A 53 -21.47 24.18 -69.22
N ASP A 54 -21.36 23.31 -70.23
CA ASP A 54 -20.15 22.55 -70.57
C ASP A 54 -19.09 23.40 -71.29
N GLN A 55 -17.83 23.37 -70.83
CA GLN A 55 -16.63 23.47 -71.70
C GLN A 55 -15.47 22.66 -71.10
N GLU A 56 -14.89 21.78 -71.90
CA GLU A 56 -13.71 20.98 -71.56
C GLU A 56 -12.42 21.83 -71.74
N PRO A 57 -11.56 21.99 -70.71
CA PRO A 57 -10.42 22.90 -70.78
C PRO A 57 -9.14 22.25 -71.33
N PRO A 58 -8.22 23.03 -71.93
CA PRO A 58 -6.94 22.54 -72.44
C PRO A 58 -5.93 22.27 -71.32
N GLN A 59 -4.91 21.47 -71.65
CA GLN A 59 -3.82 21.09 -70.75
C GLN A 59 -2.98 22.28 -70.30
N ALA A 60 -2.76 22.39 -68.98
CA ALA A 60 -1.71 23.20 -68.36
C ALA A 60 -1.20 22.49 -67.10
N GLU A 61 0.09 22.62 -66.81
CA GLU A 61 0.80 21.88 -65.75
C GLU A 61 0.30 22.27 -64.35
N VAL A 62 -0.02 21.28 -63.52
CA VAL A 62 -0.35 21.47 -62.10
C VAL A 62 0.71 20.80 -61.24
N GLN A 63 1.29 21.56 -60.32
CA GLN A 63 2.14 21.04 -59.26
C GLN A 63 1.28 20.16 -58.33
N ASN A 64 1.58 18.87 -58.25
CA ASN A 64 0.94 17.98 -57.27
C ASN A 64 1.32 18.40 -55.84
N GLN A 65 0.48 19.21 -55.21
CA GLN A 65 0.35 19.20 -53.76
C GLN A 65 -0.41 17.93 -53.38
N GLU A 66 0.32 16.85 -53.12
CA GLU A 66 -0.25 15.67 -52.46
C GLU A 66 -0.76 16.10 -51.08
N GLN A 67 -2.07 16.23 -50.94
CA GLN A 67 -2.72 16.28 -49.63
C GLN A 67 -2.56 14.91 -48.97
N MET A 68 -1.41 14.72 -48.30
CA MET A 68 -1.27 13.67 -47.30
C MET A 68 -2.32 13.91 -46.22
N GLN A 69 -3.43 13.16 -46.29
CA GLN A 69 -4.24 12.92 -45.10
C GLN A 69 -3.29 12.30 -44.07
N ALA A 70 -2.98 13.07 -43.03
CA ALA A 70 -2.13 12.59 -41.95
C ALA A 70 -2.81 11.36 -41.35
N LEU A 71 -2.18 10.20 -41.53
CA LEU A 71 -2.48 9.01 -40.74
C LEU A 71 -2.51 9.43 -39.27
N PRO A 72 -3.47 8.94 -38.45
CA PRO A 72 -3.40 9.16 -37.02
C PRO A 72 -2.01 8.74 -36.55
N PRO A 73 -1.35 9.51 -35.66
CA PRO A 73 0.01 9.20 -35.24
C PRO A 73 0.03 7.74 -34.79
N SER A 74 0.93 6.95 -35.39
CA SER A 74 1.20 5.60 -34.88
C SER A 74 1.40 5.71 -33.37
N PRO A 75 0.83 4.79 -32.56
CA PRO A 75 0.89 4.89 -31.11
C PRO A 75 2.35 5.14 -30.75
N SER A 76 2.60 6.34 -30.23
CA SER A 76 3.95 6.85 -30.01
C SER A 76 4.70 5.78 -29.24
N GLN A 77 5.92 5.47 -29.69
CA GLN A 77 6.84 4.67 -28.88
C GLN A 77 7.12 5.47 -27.62
N GLU A 78 6.24 5.28 -26.64
CA GLU A 78 6.39 5.75 -25.27
C GLU A 78 7.70 5.14 -24.80
N GLN A 79 8.75 5.97 -24.76
CA GLN A 79 10.08 5.49 -24.39
C GLN A 79 9.95 4.80 -23.04
N GLU A 80 10.12 3.47 -23.03
CA GLU A 80 9.89 2.67 -21.83
C GLU A 80 10.73 3.27 -20.70
N LYS A 81 10.05 3.82 -19.69
CA LYS A 81 10.74 4.49 -18.58
C LYS A 81 11.79 3.53 -18.02
N PRO A 82 13.07 3.92 -17.95
CA PRO A 82 14.13 3.01 -17.57
C PRO A 82 13.83 2.42 -16.19
N LEU A 83 14.02 1.10 -16.05
CA LEU A 83 13.76 0.42 -14.78
C LEU A 83 14.54 1.13 -13.67
N THR A 84 13.81 1.56 -12.64
CA THR A 84 14.34 2.40 -11.58
C THR A 84 14.04 1.78 -10.22
N ALA A 85 15.00 1.82 -9.30
CA ALA A 85 14.83 1.36 -7.93
C ALA A 85 15.69 2.16 -6.95
N ALA A 86 15.18 2.33 -5.73
CA ALA A 86 15.92 2.80 -4.59
C ALA A 86 16.28 1.59 -3.72
N PHE A 87 17.48 1.58 -3.16
CA PHE A 87 17.97 0.48 -2.34
C PHE A 87 18.96 0.98 -1.29
N VAL A 88 19.20 0.15 -0.28
CA VAL A 88 20.17 0.42 0.79
C VAL A 88 21.41 -0.43 0.56
N ARG A 89 22.60 0.18 0.67
CA ARG A 89 23.89 -0.51 0.68
C ARG A 89 24.83 0.21 1.63
N GLY A 90 25.40 -0.50 2.59
CA GLY A 90 26.29 0.04 3.61
C GLY A 90 25.61 1.08 4.51
N GLY A 91 24.31 0.92 4.79
CA GLY A 91 23.51 1.87 5.55
C GLY A 91 23.22 3.21 4.84
N ALA A 92 23.62 3.35 3.58
CA ALA A 92 23.35 4.53 2.73
C ALA A 92 22.23 4.24 1.72
N LEU A 93 21.49 5.28 1.34
CA LEU A 93 20.50 5.23 0.26
C LEU A 93 21.20 5.35 -1.10
N TRP A 94 20.81 4.48 -2.02
CA TRP A 94 21.24 4.46 -3.41
C TRP A 94 20.03 4.40 -4.35
N MET A 95 20.24 4.81 -5.58
CA MET A 95 19.29 4.71 -6.68
C MET A 95 19.97 4.08 -7.89
N LYS A 96 19.26 3.20 -8.61
CA LYS A 96 19.65 2.68 -9.91
C LYS A 96 18.60 3.05 -10.95
N ILE A 97 19.03 3.58 -12.10
CA ILE A 97 18.21 3.91 -13.28
C ILE A 97 18.84 3.21 -14.49
N GLY A 98 18.17 2.18 -15.04
CA GLY A 98 18.74 1.39 -16.13
C GLY A 98 20.05 0.74 -15.72
N SER A 99 21.17 1.14 -16.31
CA SER A 99 22.52 0.70 -15.91
C SER A 99 23.19 1.61 -14.86
N GLU A 100 22.79 2.88 -14.77
CA GLU A 100 23.46 3.90 -13.94
C GLU A 100 23.07 3.79 -12.47
N GLU A 101 24.00 4.06 -11.57
CA GLU A 101 23.84 3.88 -10.13
C GLU A 101 24.44 5.07 -9.37
N LYS A 102 23.67 5.66 -8.46
CA LYS A 102 24.00 6.90 -7.74
C LYS A 102 23.74 6.72 -6.25
N GLN A 103 24.74 7.02 -5.42
CA GLN A 103 24.56 7.18 -3.98
C GLN A 103 23.82 8.50 -3.70
N LEU A 104 22.79 8.46 -2.85
CA LEU A 104 21.94 9.61 -2.52
C LEU A 104 22.16 10.17 -1.11
N THR A 105 22.60 9.33 -0.16
CA THR A 105 22.91 9.75 1.22
C THR A 105 24.28 9.24 1.66
N GLN A 106 24.78 9.74 2.78
CA GLN A 106 25.86 9.06 3.51
C GLN A 106 25.29 7.83 4.26
N ALA A 107 26.18 7.04 4.88
CA ALA A 107 25.79 5.89 5.69
C ALA A 107 25.18 6.35 7.02
N GLU A 108 23.85 6.37 7.09
CA GLU A 108 23.06 7.00 8.17
C GLU A 108 21.96 6.03 8.69
N HIS A 109 22.24 4.71 8.67
CA HIS A 109 21.30 3.63 9.02
C HIS A 109 19.96 3.73 8.29
N VAL A 110 20.03 3.99 6.98
CA VAL A 110 18.84 4.19 6.13
C VAL A 110 18.05 2.89 6.00
N LEU A 111 16.72 2.96 6.15
CA LEU A 111 15.79 1.84 5.92
C LEU A 111 14.49 2.27 5.23
N SER A 112 13.82 1.27 4.64
CA SER A 112 12.46 1.29 4.09
C SER A 112 12.15 2.35 3.01
N PRO A 113 13.02 2.58 2.01
CA PRO A 113 12.83 3.65 1.02
C PRO A 113 11.50 3.50 0.24
N LYS A 114 10.79 4.62 0.04
CA LYS A 114 9.50 4.68 -0.67
C LYS A 114 9.47 5.86 -1.64
N TRP A 115 9.16 5.55 -2.89
CA TRP A 115 8.96 6.53 -3.97
C TRP A 115 7.60 7.25 -3.83
N SER A 116 7.59 8.55 -4.17
CA SER A 116 6.38 9.23 -4.60
C SER A 116 5.85 8.63 -5.91
N ASN A 117 4.59 8.89 -6.22
CA ASN A 117 3.92 8.37 -7.42
C ASN A 117 4.52 8.89 -8.75
N ASP A 118 5.12 10.08 -8.75
CA ASP A 118 5.84 10.69 -9.88
C ASP A 118 7.32 10.27 -9.99
N GLY A 119 7.85 9.59 -8.97
CA GLY A 119 9.25 9.20 -8.86
C GLY A 119 10.24 10.35 -8.62
N GLN A 120 9.78 11.58 -8.33
CA GLN A 120 10.68 12.71 -8.07
C GLN A 120 11.14 12.78 -6.60
N TRP A 121 10.46 12.08 -5.70
CA TRP A 121 10.76 12.10 -4.26
C TRP A 121 10.94 10.71 -3.67
N LEU A 122 11.82 10.63 -2.66
CA LEU A 122 12.02 9.46 -1.82
C LEU A 122 11.76 9.82 -0.36
N ALA A 123 10.93 9.04 0.32
CA ALA A 123 10.81 9.03 1.77
C ALA A 123 11.54 7.82 2.34
N TYR A 124 12.28 7.98 3.43
CA TYR A 124 13.06 6.92 4.06
C TYR A 124 13.20 7.15 5.57
N ALA A 125 13.48 6.07 6.30
CA ALA A 125 13.83 6.12 7.71
C ALA A 125 15.35 6.23 7.87
N ALA A 126 15.85 6.98 8.85
CA ALA A 126 17.28 7.11 9.15
C ALA A 126 17.54 7.37 10.64
N GLY A 127 18.82 7.52 11.02
CA GLY A 127 19.26 7.73 12.40
C GLY A 127 19.55 6.41 13.13
N GLU A 128 20.19 6.47 14.30
CA GLU A 128 20.70 5.30 15.04
C GLU A 128 19.62 4.24 15.34
N GLN A 129 18.36 4.66 15.51
CA GLN A 129 17.21 3.76 15.74
C GLN A 129 16.27 3.65 14.52
N SER A 130 16.68 4.18 13.37
CA SER A 130 15.85 4.31 12.15
C SER A 130 14.46 4.92 12.44
N ASN A 131 14.40 5.89 13.34
CA ASN A 131 13.18 6.56 13.80
C ASN A 131 12.92 7.91 13.14
N GLU A 132 13.93 8.54 12.54
CA GLU A 132 13.78 9.81 11.83
C GLU A 132 13.15 9.57 10.46
N LEU A 133 12.12 10.34 10.10
CA LEU A 133 11.54 10.35 8.78
C LEU A 133 12.17 11.45 7.93
N TRP A 134 12.85 11.05 6.86
CA TRP A 134 13.46 11.96 5.91
C TRP A 134 12.77 11.90 4.55
N MET A 135 12.78 13.03 3.87
CA MET A 135 12.34 13.20 2.49
C MET A 135 13.50 13.73 1.65
N LEU A 136 13.68 13.20 0.44
CA LEU A 136 14.73 13.59 -0.51
C LEU A 136 14.12 13.87 -1.88
N ASP A 137 14.47 15.03 -2.44
CA ASP A 137 14.23 15.38 -3.84
C ASP A 137 15.31 14.72 -4.70
N VAL A 138 14.90 13.87 -5.64
CA VAL A 138 15.79 13.07 -6.49
C VAL A 138 16.51 13.95 -7.52
N SER A 139 15.89 15.05 -7.94
CA SER A 139 16.41 15.97 -8.96
C SER A 139 17.50 16.90 -8.39
N THR A 140 17.27 17.51 -7.23
CA THR A 140 18.22 18.44 -6.59
C THR A 140 19.17 17.75 -5.60
N GLY A 141 18.77 16.59 -5.04
CA GLY A 141 19.46 15.95 -3.91
C GLY A 141 19.18 16.63 -2.57
N ALA A 142 18.26 17.59 -2.49
CA ALA A 142 17.86 18.23 -1.24
C ALA A 142 17.27 17.20 -0.26
N LYS A 143 17.62 17.30 1.02
CA LYS A 143 17.16 16.42 2.10
C LYS A 143 16.45 17.23 3.18
N HIS A 144 15.27 16.78 3.61
CA HIS A 144 14.47 17.41 4.66
C HIS A 144 14.12 16.38 5.74
N LEU A 145 14.38 16.70 7.00
CA LEU A 145 13.83 15.98 8.14
C LEU A 145 12.35 16.38 8.27
N VAL A 146 11.45 15.41 8.10
CA VAL A 146 10.00 15.60 8.17
C VAL A 146 9.50 15.47 9.62
N ALA A 147 10.00 14.46 10.33
CA ALA A 147 9.63 14.16 11.71
C ALA A 147 10.73 13.36 12.41
N ALA A 148 10.99 13.64 13.69
CA ALA A 148 12.06 12.99 14.44
C ALA A 148 11.73 11.54 14.84
N ASN A 149 10.44 11.18 14.94
CA ASN A 149 9.98 9.84 15.33
C ASN A 149 8.97 9.22 14.35
N GLY A 150 8.72 9.86 13.19
CA GLY A 150 7.81 9.38 12.14
C GLY A 150 8.34 8.23 11.25
N GLY A 151 9.59 7.80 11.43
CA GLY A 151 10.28 6.82 10.58
C GLY A 151 9.75 5.39 10.63
N ARG A 152 8.72 5.10 11.45
CA ARG A 152 8.19 3.74 11.62
C ARG A 152 7.13 3.35 10.59
N ASN A 153 6.22 4.26 10.24
CA ASN A 153 5.12 3.96 9.33
C ASN A 153 4.63 5.23 8.61
N TYR A 154 5.20 5.41 7.42
CA TYR A 154 4.92 6.49 6.48
C TYR A 154 4.54 5.93 5.10
N LYS A 155 3.70 6.65 4.34
CA LYS A 155 3.15 6.24 3.04
C LYS A 155 2.88 7.47 2.18
N TRP A 156 3.41 7.50 0.96
CA TRP A 156 2.99 8.47 -0.06
C TRP A 156 1.52 8.25 -0.44
N SER A 157 0.84 9.34 -0.79
CA SER A 157 -0.46 9.27 -1.45
C SER A 157 -0.32 8.57 -2.82
N PRO A 158 -1.33 7.78 -3.25
CA PRO A 158 -1.27 7.09 -4.53
C PRO A 158 -1.24 8.02 -5.74
N ASN A 159 -1.80 9.24 -5.62
CA ASN A 159 -1.99 10.16 -6.75
C ASN A 159 -1.57 11.63 -6.45
N ARG A 160 -1.23 12.00 -5.21
CA ARG A 160 -0.75 13.34 -4.82
C ARG A 160 0.67 13.29 -4.26
N LEU A 161 1.41 14.40 -4.31
CA LEU A 161 2.74 14.55 -3.70
C LEU A 161 2.67 14.81 -2.19
N LEU A 162 1.80 14.07 -1.50
CA LEU A 162 1.60 14.12 -0.06
C LEU A 162 2.20 12.89 0.61
N LEU A 163 2.95 13.08 1.69
CA LEU A 163 3.46 12.01 2.54
C LEU A 163 2.67 11.98 3.85
N ALA A 164 2.00 10.87 4.15
CA ALA A 164 1.36 10.66 5.43
C ALA A 164 2.22 9.77 6.33
N PHE A 165 2.27 10.05 7.63
CA PHE A 165 3.00 9.26 8.62
C PHE A 165 2.29 9.29 9.97
N ASP A 166 2.47 8.25 10.79
CA ASP A 166 2.13 8.34 12.21
C ASP A 166 3.35 8.68 13.08
N GLU A 167 3.13 9.54 14.06
CA GLU A 167 4.05 9.87 15.14
C GLU A 167 3.23 9.90 16.43
N GLU A 168 3.67 9.18 17.46
CA GLU A 168 2.97 9.04 18.76
C GLU A 168 1.47 8.68 18.66
N GLN A 169 1.11 7.78 17.73
CA GLN A 169 -0.27 7.37 17.43
C GLN A 169 -1.17 8.49 16.87
N ARG A 170 -0.60 9.60 16.38
CA ARG A 170 -1.29 10.66 15.65
C ARG A 170 -0.89 10.62 14.19
N LEU A 171 -1.86 10.81 13.29
CA LEU A 171 -1.67 10.79 11.85
C LEU A 171 -1.40 12.20 11.34
N TYR A 172 -0.29 12.37 10.64
CA TYR A 172 0.14 13.60 10.00
C TYR A 172 0.21 13.45 8.49
N VAL A 173 0.07 14.57 7.78
CA VAL A 173 0.30 14.69 6.33
C VAL A 173 1.18 15.89 6.07
N VAL A 174 2.14 15.76 5.16
CA VAL A 174 2.98 16.86 4.69
C VAL A 174 3.02 16.88 3.16
N ASP A 175 3.05 18.08 2.57
CA ASP A 175 3.30 18.24 1.13
C ASP A 175 4.81 18.20 0.85
N SER A 176 5.20 17.56 -0.26
CA SER A 176 6.57 17.58 -0.77
C SER A 176 7.22 18.99 -0.84
N GLN A 177 6.44 20.01 -1.21
CA GLN A 177 6.93 21.39 -1.35
C GLN A 177 7.07 22.11 0.00
N GLU A 178 6.44 21.57 1.05
CA GLU A 178 6.46 22.12 2.41
C GLU A 178 6.87 21.04 3.43
N ALA A 179 7.88 20.23 3.07
CA ALA A 179 8.32 19.01 3.79
C ALA A 179 8.61 19.19 5.30
N THR A 180 8.75 20.43 5.80
CA THR A 180 8.99 20.77 7.21
C THR A 180 7.74 21.26 7.96
N LYS A 181 6.55 21.21 7.35
CA LYS A 181 5.28 21.66 7.95
C LYS A 181 4.19 20.56 7.93
N PRO A 182 4.38 19.44 8.65
CA PRO A 182 3.34 18.42 8.77
C PRO A 182 2.09 18.95 9.48
N VAL A 183 0.92 18.57 8.97
CA VAL A 183 -0.41 18.91 9.50
C VAL A 183 -1.05 17.66 10.11
N GLU A 184 -1.55 17.77 11.34
CA GLU A 184 -2.25 16.64 11.99
C GLU A 184 -3.67 16.47 11.42
N VAL A 185 -3.99 15.27 10.94
CA VAL A 185 -5.29 14.92 10.35
C VAL A 185 -6.13 13.99 11.22
N SER A 186 -5.56 13.40 12.28
CA SER A 186 -6.29 12.55 13.25
C SER A 186 -7.03 13.31 14.35
N SER A 187 -6.96 14.64 14.39
CA SER A 187 -7.38 15.45 15.55
C SER A 187 -8.85 15.25 15.95
N ALA A 188 -9.73 14.96 14.98
CA ALA A 188 -11.15 14.66 15.21
C ALA A 188 -11.43 13.29 15.85
N ILE A 189 -10.46 12.37 15.88
CA ILE A 189 -10.61 10.99 16.41
C ILE A 189 -9.57 10.61 17.48
N GLY A 190 -8.49 11.39 17.64
CA GLY A 190 -7.43 11.11 18.59
C GLY A 190 -6.48 10.01 18.14
N ALA A 191 -6.12 9.09 19.04
CA ALA A 191 -5.09 8.08 18.81
C ALA A 191 -5.54 6.98 17.82
N ILE A 192 -4.71 6.73 16.80
CA ILE A 192 -4.87 5.66 15.82
C ILE A 192 -3.96 4.47 16.12
N SER A 193 -4.36 3.27 15.67
CA SER A 193 -3.53 2.07 15.66
C SER A 193 -2.93 1.78 14.28
N ASN A 194 -3.61 2.17 13.20
CA ASN A 194 -3.12 2.06 11.83
C ASN A 194 -3.88 2.99 10.86
N TYR A 195 -3.35 3.14 9.65
CA TYR A 195 -3.97 3.90 8.57
C TYR A 195 -3.56 3.39 7.18
N GLY A 196 -4.44 3.61 6.20
CA GLY A 196 -4.17 3.51 4.78
C GLY A 196 -4.82 4.67 4.02
N TRP A 197 -4.19 5.14 2.96
CA TRP A 197 -4.80 6.12 2.04
C TRP A 197 -6.08 5.55 1.41
N LEU A 198 -7.05 6.42 1.10
CA LEU A 198 -8.10 6.11 0.13
C LEU A 198 -7.47 5.96 -1.27
N PRO A 199 -8.06 5.16 -2.19
CA PRO A 199 -7.53 4.99 -3.55
C PRO A 199 -7.36 6.34 -4.30
N GLU A 200 -8.29 7.27 -4.06
CA GLU A 200 -8.30 8.61 -4.66
C GLU A 200 -7.36 9.62 -3.95
N GLY A 201 -6.64 9.21 -2.90
CA GLY A 201 -5.64 10.05 -2.20
C GLY A 201 -6.19 11.33 -1.55
N ASP A 202 -7.50 11.44 -1.43
CA ASP A 202 -8.26 12.54 -0.83
C ASP A 202 -8.58 12.31 0.66
N GLY A 203 -8.07 11.21 1.24
CA GLY A 203 -8.32 10.87 2.63
C GLY A 203 -7.73 9.53 3.05
N PHE A 204 -8.22 9.01 4.18
CA PHE A 204 -7.74 7.79 4.81
C PHE A 204 -8.88 6.88 5.25
N VAL A 205 -8.57 5.58 5.36
CA VAL A 205 -9.20 4.69 6.35
C VAL A 205 -8.21 4.48 7.48
N VAL A 206 -8.68 4.63 8.71
CA VAL A 206 -7.89 4.54 9.95
C VAL A 206 -8.57 3.60 10.94
N SER A 207 -7.78 2.90 11.74
CA SER A 207 -8.25 2.14 12.90
C SER A 207 -7.93 2.87 14.19
N THR A 208 -8.86 2.91 15.15
CA THR A 208 -8.55 3.35 16.51
C THR A 208 -7.79 2.27 17.29
N GLN A 209 -7.19 2.61 18.43
CA GLN A 209 -6.69 1.62 19.37
C GLN A 209 -7.84 0.95 20.13
N GLY A 210 -7.80 -0.37 20.28
CA GLY A 210 -8.74 -1.15 21.12
C GLY A 210 -8.08 -1.65 22.41
N THR A 211 -8.89 -2.00 23.41
CA THR A 211 -8.42 -2.64 24.65
C THR A 211 -8.54 -4.16 24.59
N PHE A 212 -7.57 -4.87 25.17
CA PHE A 212 -7.53 -6.35 25.21
C PHE A 212 -8.79 -7.00 25.79
N ASN A 213 -9.44 -6.34 26.75
CA ASN A 213 -10.68 -6.81 27.38
C ASN A 213 -11.96 -6.44 26.61
N GLY A 214 -11.86 -5.82 25.42
CA GLY A 214 -12.99 -5.43 24.59
C GLY A 214 -13.83 -4.25 25.09
N GLN A 215 -13.48 -3.62 26.21
CA GLN A 215 -14.21 -2.44 26.73
C GLN A 215 -14.17 -1.24 25.77
N THR A 216 -13.05 -1.06 25.08
CA THR A 216 -12.91 -0.12 23.96
C THR A 216 -12.69 -0.94 22.68
N PRO A 217 -13.69 -1.04 21.78
CA PRO A 217 -13.53 -1.75 20.53
C PRO A 217 -12.64 -0.96 19.55
N VAL A 218 -11.94 -1.67 18.66
CA VAL A 218 -11.34 -1.05 17.48
C VAL A 218 -12.44 -0.54 16.57
N ARG A 219 -12.39 0.74 16.20
CA ARG A 219 -13.30 1.37 15.22
C ARG A 219 -12.53 1.62 13.94
N ILE A 220 -13.16 1.32 12.80
CA ILE A 220 -12.66 1.67 11.48
C ILE A 220 -13.39 2.96 11.06
N MET A 221 -12.62 4.01 10.83
CA MET A 221 -13.10 5.33 10.46
C MET A 221 -12.59 5.69 9.06
N GLN A 222 -13.39 6.41 8.29
CA GLN A 222 -12.96 7.15 7.12
C GLN A 222 -12.69 8.60 7.53
N LEU A 223 -11.57 9.15 7.08
CA LEU A 223 -11.18 10.55 7.22
C LEU A 223 -11.12 11.17 5.83
N ALA A 224 -12.08 12.01 5.46
CA ALA A 224 -12.06 12.75 4.20
C ALA A 224 -11.36 14.10 4.41
N MET A 225 -10.35 14.41 3.62
CA MET A 225 -9.60 15.68 3.69
C MET A 225 -10.15 16.69 2.69
N GLN A 226 -10.15 17.97 3.06
CA GLN A 226 -10.41 19.04 2.09
C GLN A 226 -9.23 19.20 1.11
N PRO A 227 -9.48 19.66 -0.14
CA PRO A 227 -8.46 19.71 -1.19
C PRO A 227 -7.23 20.54 -0.84
N ASP A 228 -7.43 21.62 -0.08
CA ASP A 228 -6.47 22.69 0.20
C ASP A 228 -5.54 22.41 1.39
N MET A 229 -5.89 21.48 2.29
CA MET A 229 -5.07 21.05 3.43
C MET A 229 -4.61 22.17 4.40
N THR A 230 -5.24 23.34 4.40
CA THR A 230 -4.69 24.57 5.02
C THR A 230 -4.73 24.64 6.56
N GLY A 231 -5.19 23.61 7.28
CA GLY A 231 -5.11 23.62 8.74
C GLY A 231 -5.73 22.44 9.49
N ALA A 232 -5.40 22.34 10.78
CA ALA A 232 -5.94 21.36 11.71
C ALA A 232 -7.44 21.58 11.93
N GLY A 233 -8.27 20.79 11.25
CA GLY A 233 -9.74 20.96 11.19
C GLY A 233 -10.34 20.70 9.80
N SER A 234 -9.51 20.54 8.78
CA SER A 234 -9.90 20.27 7.38
C SER A 234 -10.48 18.87 7.12
N VAL A 235 -10.68 18.04 8.15
CA VAL A 235 -10.94 16.60 8.01
C VAL A 235 -12.30 16.20 8.57
N GLN A 236 -13.14 15.59 7.73
CA GLN A 236 -14.44 15.04 8.12
C GLN A 236 -14.30 13.55 8.48
N ALA A 237 -14.65 13.20 9.72
CA ALA A 237 -14.55 11.83 10.22
C ALA A 237 -15.91 11.10 10.18
N LYS A 238 -15.96 9.94 9.53
CA LYS A 238 -17.12 9.04 9.46
C LYS A 238 -16.73 7.67 10.00
N GLN A 239 -17.49 7.10 10.94
CA GLN A 239 -17.30 5.70 11.30
C GLN A 239 -17.84 4.80 10.17
N LEU A 240 -17.01 3.85 9.70
CA LEU A 240 -17.42 2.80 8.77
C LEU A 240 -17.87 1.55 9.51
N TYR A 241 -17.08 1.08 10.48
CA TYR A 241 -17.32 -0.20 11.15
C TYR A 241 -16.83 -0.19 12.61
N VAL A 242 -17.43 -1.05 13.43
CA VAL A 242 -16.95 -1.35 14.79
C VAL A 242 -16.54 -2.81 14.81
N MET A 243 -15.25 -3.07 15.02
CA MET A 243 -14.74 -4.43 15.04
C MET A 243 -15.33 -5.21 16.22
N PRO A 244 -15.63 -6.51 16.05
CA PRO A 244 -15.91 -7.38 17.18
C PRO A 244 -14.70 -7.42 18.12
N SER A 245 -14.94 -7.57 19.42
CA SER A 245 -13.88 -7.61 20.44
C SER A 245 -12.96 -8.82 20.30
N GLN A 246 -13.42 -9.90 19.67
CA GLN A 246 -12.67 -11.11 19.40
C GLN A 246 -12.98 -11.69 18.01
N LEU A 247 -12.00 -12.34 17.40
CA LEU A 247 -12.11 -13.13 16.16
C LEU A 247 -11.22 -14.36 16.28
N ASN A 248 -11.74 -15.55 15.95
CA ASN A 248 -11.02 -16.83 16.08
C ASN A 248 -10.40 -17.01 17.48
N GLU A 249 -11.18 -16.70 18.52
CA GLU A 249 -10.78 -16.72 19.95
C GLU A 249 -9.67 -15.71 20.35
N LEU A 250 -9.14 -14.95 19.39
CA LEU A 250 -8.13 -13.91 19.62
C LEU A 250 -8.80 -12.54 19.86
N PRO A 251 -8.32 -11.73 20.82
CA PRO A 251 -8.81 -10.36 21.01
C PRO A 251 -8.41 -9.46 19.84
N VAL A 252 -9.22 -8.45 19.53
CA VAL A 252 -8.91 -7.46 18.48
C VAL A 252 -8.53 -6.14 19.15
N VAL A 253 -7.25 -5.78 19.09
CA VAL A 253 -6.72 -4.54 19.71
C VAL A 253 -6.23 -3.51 18.69
N GLY A 254 -6.00 -3.91 17.44
CA GLY A 254 -5.67 -3.00 16.33
C GLY A 254 -5.78 -3.69 14.98
N THR A 255 -5.27 -3.06 13.93
CA THR A 255 -5.20 -3.67 12.59
C THR A 255 -3.82 -3.53 11.94
N SER A 256 -3.57 -4.30 10.88
CA SER A 256 -2.52 -3.96 9.92
C SER A 256 -2.92 -2.75 9.07
N VAL A 257 -2.03 -2.36 8.15
CA VAL A 257 -2.37 -1.49 7.03
C VAL A 257 -3.55 -2.07 6.23
N PHE A 258 -4.42 -1.19 5.74
CA PHE A 258 -5.51 -1.50 4.81
C PHE A 258 -5.00 -1.57 3.37
N LYS A 259 -5.37 -2.63 2.63
CA LYS A 259 -5.08 -2.79 1.21
C LYS A 259 -6.36 -2.82 0.39
N TRP A 260 -6.48 -1.97 -0.61
CA TRP A 260 -7.67 -1.86 -1.45
C TRP A 260 -7.68 -2.84 -2.63
N SER A 261 -8.87 -3.32 -2.98
CA SER A 261 -9.11 -3.96 -4.28
C SER A 261 -8.91 -2.95 -5.40
N ALA A 262 -8.57 -3.43 -6.61
CA ALA A 262 -8.27 -2.56 -7.75
C ALA A 262 -9.45 -1.64 -8.17
N ASN A 263 -10.68 -2.00 -7.80
CA ASN A 263 -11.90 -1.21 -8.03
C ASN A 263 -12.36 -0.37 -6.82
N GLY A 264 -11.57 -0.31 -5.75
CA GLY A 264 -11.86 0.44 -4.53
C GLY A 264 -13.02 -0.08 -3.67
N LYS A 265 -13.73 -1.16 -4.06
CA LYS A 265 -14.93 -1.64 -3.35
C LYS A 265 -14.64 -2.35 -2.04
N TRP A 266 -13.45 -2.91 -1.88
CA TRP A 266 -13.07 -3.76 -0.76
C TRP A 266 -11.72 -3.36 -0.18
N MET A 267 -11.58 -3.47 1.14
CA MET A 267 -10.31 -3.35 1.85
C MET A 267 -10.00 -4.65 2.59
N ALA A 268 -8.76 -5.16 2.46
CA ALA A 268 -8.23 -6.30 3.17
C ALA A 268 -7.21 -5.85 4.22
N PHE A 269 -7.25 -6.44 5.40
CA PHE A 269 -6.37 -6.11 6.54
C PHE A 269 -6.34 -7.26 7.56
N LEU A 270 -5.35 -7.27 8.44
CA LEU A 270 -5.34 -8.14 9.62
C LEU A 270 -6.06 -7.45 10.79
N ALA A 271 -6.95 -8.16 11.46
CA ALA A 271 -7.32 -7.87 12.84
C ALA A 271 -6.24 -8.47 13.76
N ILE A 272 -5.59 -7.60 14.55
CA ILE A 272 -4.36 -7.91 15.29
C ILE A 272 -4.67 -8.03 16.80
N PRO A 273 -4.23 -9.13 17.48
CA PRO A 273 -4.27 -9.27 18.93
C PRO A 273 -3.05 -8.63 19.61
N THR A 274 -2.82 -8.92 20.89
CA THR A 274 -1.60 -8.45 21.57
C THR A 274 -0.34 -8.99 20.90
N ALA A 275 0.76 -8.23 20.97
CA ALA A 275 2.01 -8.50 20.25
C ALA A 275 2.52 -9.96 20.38
N SER A 276 2.39 -10.56 21.56
CA SER A 276 2.78 -11.96 21.81
C SER A 276 1.94 -12.96 20.99
N LEU A 277 0.62 -12.77 20.93
CA LEU A 277 -0.29 -13.62 20.14
C LEU A 277 -0.14 -13.34 18.64
N SER A 278 0.07 -12.08 18.26
CA SER A 278 0.18 -11.61 16.87
C SER A 278 1.36 -12.22 16.11
N ALA A 279 2.41 -12.63 16.84
CA ALA A 279 3.53 -13.38 16.26
C ALA A 279 3.08 -14.71 15.62
N ASP A 280 2.11 -15.39 16.23
CA ASP A 280 1.68 -16.73 15.81
C ASP A 280 0.34 -16.74 15.05
N SER A 281 -0.60 -15.84 15.35
CA SER A 281 -1.87 -15.75 14.62
C SER A 281 -2.55 -14.39 14.71
N ASN A 282 -3.16 -14.00 13.60
CA ASN A 282 -3.98 -12.81 13.38
C ASN A 282 -5.12 -13.24 12.44
N THR A 283 -6.23 -12.51 12.42
CA THR A 283 -7.33 -12.84 11.49
C THR A 283 -7.26 -11.94 10.27
N LEU A 284 -7.12 -12.53 9.07
CA LEU A 284 -7.32 -11.80 7.82
C LEU A 284 -8.80 -11.47 7.67
N CYS A 285 -9.09 -10.20 7.38
CA CYS A 285 -10.43 -9.66 7.24
C CYS A 285 -10.57 -8.91 5.91
N VAL A 286 -11.80 -8.88 5.40
CA VAL A 286 -12.24 -8.00 4.32
C VAL A 286 -13.43 -7.17 4.80
N LEU A 287 -13.45 -5.88 4.44
CA LEU A 287 -14.54 -4.95 4.69
C LEU A 287 -14.91 -4.23 3.37
N ALA A 288 -16.20 -4.00 3.14
CA ALA A 288 -16.67 -3.14 2.05
C ALA A 288 -16.26 -1.68 2.28
N ALA A 289 -16.02 -0.91 1.21
CA ALA A 289 -15.61 0.49 1.29
C ALA A 289 -16.55 1.38 2.12
N ASP A 290 -17.85 1.08 2.11
CA ASP A 290 -18.89 1.80 2.85
C ASP A 290 -19.10 1.29 4.29
N GLY A 291 -18.43 0.21 4.69
CA GLY A 291 -18.58 -0.48 5.97
C GLY A 291 -19.72 -1.51 6.04
N SER A 292 -20.49 -1.72 4.97
CA SER A 292 -21.73 -2.52 4.98
C SER A 292 -21.53 -4.03 5.17
N VAL A 293 -20.43 -4.58 4.65
CA VAL A 293 -20.13 -6.02 4.67
C VAL A 293 -18.75 -6.25 5.26
N PHE A 294 -18.69 -6.97 6.39
CA PHE A 294 -17.46 -7.44 7.03
C PHE A 294 -17.38 -8.98 6.95
N LYS A 295 -16.19 -9.50 6.63
CA LYS A 295 -15.90 -10.93 6.53
C LYS A 295 -14.52 -11.25 7.12
N PRO A 296 -14.43 -12.05 8.20
CA PRO A 296 -13.24 -12.84 8.47
C PRO A 296 -12.99 -13.80 7.30
N VAL A 297 -11.73 -13.96 6.90
CA VAL A 297 -11.30 -14.76 5.74
C VAL A 297 -10.52 -15.99 6.18
N ASP A 298 -9.49 -15.79 6.99
CA ASP A 298 -8.54 -16.85 7.38
C ASP A 298 -7.67 -16.40 8.56
N GLN A 299 -6.77 -17.26 9.02
CA GLN A 299 -5.70 -16.91 9.97
C GLN A 299 -4.33 -16.85 9.29
N MET A 300 -3.53 -15.85 9.67
CA MET A 300 -2.13 -15.71 9.23
C MET A 300 -1.28 -14.95 10.24
N VAL A 301 0.05 -15.09 10.15
CA VAL A 301 1.02 -14.27 10.91
C VAL A 301 0.96 -12.79 10.51
N ASN A 302 1.58 -11.91 11.29
CA ASN A 302 1.53 -10.47 11.11
C ASN A 302 2.46 -9.98 9.98
N HIS A 303 2.16 -10.41 8.75
CA HIS A 303 2.95 -10.09 7.56
C HIS A 303 2.06 -9.51 6.46
N ALA A 304 1.74 -8.21 6.57
CA ALA A 304 0.87 -7.54 5.60
C ALA A 304 1.40 -7.56 4.15
N GLY A 305 2.68 -7.85 3.91
CA GLY A 305 3.22 -8.10 2.57
C GLY A 305 2.51 -9.26 1.85
N TRP A 306 2.13 -10.30 2.61
CA TRP A 306 1.46 -11.51 2.13
C TRP A 306 -0.05 -11.36 1.91
N ILE A 307 -0.55 -10.14 1.67
CA ILE A 307 -1.95 -9.87 1.32
C ILE A 307 -1.93 -9.07 0.03
N GLN A 308 -2.46 -9.60 -1.08
CA GLN A 308 -2.46 -8.88 -2.37
C GLN A 308 -3.74 -9.16 -3.15
N TRP A 309 -4.46 -8.10 -3.48
CA TRP A 309 -5.57 -8.15 -4.42
C TRP A 309 -5.09 -8.43 -5.85
N SER A 310 -5.91 -9.15 -6.61
CA SER A 310 -5.73 -9.29 -8.05
C SER A 310 -5.81 -7.91 -8.72
N PRO A 311 -4.92 -7.60 -9.69
CA PRO A 311 -4.87 -6.27 -10.30
C PRO A 311 -6.08 -5.95 -11.20
N GLN A 312 -6.97 -6.91 -11.48
CA GLN A 312 -8.11 -6.73 -12.40
C GLN A 312 -9.42 -7.40 -11.94
N ARG A 313 -9.45 -8.01 -10.74
CA ARG A 313 -10.59 -8.80 -10.26
C ARG A 313 -10.78 -8.63 -8.76
N ASP A 314 -12.01 -8.87 -8.29
CA ASP A 314 -12.35 -8.99 -6.87
C ASP A 314 -11.90 -10.36 -6.29
N GLU A 315 -10.63 -10.70 -6.53
CA GLU A 315 -9.95 -11.89 -5.99
C GLU A 315 -8.82 -11.45 -5.06
N LEU A 316 -8.76 -12.05 -3.87
CA LEU A 316 -7.73 -11.82 -2.87
C LEU A 316 -6.80 -13.04 -2.81
N ALA A 317 -5.50 -12.82 -3.05
CA ALA A 317 -4.46 -13.80 -2.77
C ALA A 317 -3.74 -13.46 -1.45
N TYR A 318 -3.33 -14.48 -0.72
CA TYR A 318 -2.58 -14.31 0.51
C TYR A 318 -1.79 -15.58 0.88
N ILE A 319 -0.85 -15.47 1.82
CA ILE A 319 -0.21 -16.64 2.45
C ILE A 319 -0.87 -16.86 3.81
N GLY A 320 -1.71 -17.91 3.89
CA GLY A 320 -2.42 -18.31 5.09
C GLY A 320 -1.61 -19.27 5.96
N GLY A 321 -1.96 -19.33 7.24
CA GLY A 321 -1.43 -20.30 8.20
C GLY A 321 -0.76 -19.68 9.43
N ILE A 322 -0.90 -20.39 10.56
CA ILE A 322 -0.49 -19.97 11.90
C ILE A 322 0.93 -20.44 12.28
N GLY A 323 1.42 -19.93 13.41
CA GLY A 323 2.77 -20.14 13.95
C GLY A 323 3.77 -19.17 13.33
N ARG A 324 4.60 -18.52 14.15
CA ARG A 324 5.55 -17.47 13.71
C ARG A 324 6.56 -17.88 12.63
N GLU A 325 6.82 -19.17 12.47
CA GLU A 325 7.79 -19.69 11.52
C GLU A 325 7.27 -19.63 10.07
N ALA A 326 8.02 -19.00 9.17
CA ALA A 326 7.72 -19.03 7.73
C ALA A 326 8.19 -20.33 7.05
N THR A 327 8.85 -21.25 7.78
CA THR A 327 9.29 -22.54 7.23
C THR A 327 8.28 -23.66 7.41
N SER A 328 7.22 -23.48 8.19
CA SER A 328 6.15 -24.47 8.36
C SER A 328 4.76 -23.83 8.36
N ASN A 329 3.77 -24.62 7.92
CA ASN A 329 2.36 -24.22 7.88
C ASN A 329 2.09 -22.85 7.22
N LYS A 330 2.70 -22.57 6.05
CA LYS A 330 2.43 -21.39 5.23
C LYS A 330 2.06 -21.78 3.81
N GLN A 331 0.87 -21.36 3.37
CA GLN A 331 0.28 -21.79 2.11
C GLN A 331 -0.26 -20.60 1.34
N LEU A 332 0.10 -20.48 0.05
CA LEU A 332 -0.63 -19.60 -0.87
C LEU A 332 -2.10 -20.05 -0.93
N ARG A 333 -3.00 -19.10 -0.72
CA ARG A 333 -4.46 -19.25 -0.85
C ARG A 333 -5.00 -18.10 -1.72
N VAL A 334 -6.07 -18.39 -2.46
CA VAL A 334 -6.78 -17.40 -3.29
C VAL A 334 -8.28 -17.57 -3.09
N THR A 335 -9.01 -16.47 -2.97
CA THR A 335 -10.48 -16.45 -2.86
C THR A 335 -11.10 -15.30 -3.64
N SER A 336 -12.29 -15.54 -4.22
CA SER A 336 -13.20 -14.48 -4.65
C SER A 336 -13.80 -13.74 -3.45
N VAL A 337 -14.17 -12.48 -3.65
CA VAL A 337 -14.84 -11.61 -2.67
C VAL A 337 -16.13 -11.09 -3.32
N PRO A 338 -17.30 -11.14 -2.64
CA PRO A 338 -17.52 -11.38 -1.20
C PRO A 338 -17.75 -12.84 -0.77
N ASP A 339 -17.64 -13.80 -1.68
CA ASP A 339 -18.06 -15.19 -1.42
C ASP A 339 -17.18 -15.94 -0.39
N ILE A 340 -15.89 -15.58 -0.30
CA ILE A 340 -14.91 -16.11 0.66
C ILE A 340 -14.90 -17.65 0.71
N GLN A 341 -14.30 -18.26 -0.32
CA GLN A 341 -14.03 -19.70 -0.41
C GLN A 341 -12.56 -19.92 -0.79
N PRO A 342 -11.63 -19.87 0.19
CA PRO A 342 -10.20 -19.99 -0.09
C PRO A 342 -9.78 -21.34 -0.69
N ARG A 343 -9.02 -21.28 -1.78
CA ARG A 343 -8.34 -22.42 -2.38
C ARG A 343 -7.11 -22.84 -1.58
N ASN A 344 -7.09 -24.10 -1.15
CA ASN A 344 -6.01 -24.68 -0.34
C ASN A 344 -5.10 -25.65 -1.12
N ASP A 345 -5.29 -25.77 -2.43
CA ASP A 345 -4.59 -26.72 -3.32
C ASP A 345 -3.34 -26.13 -4.01
N LEU A 346 -3.05 -24.84 -3.80
CA LEU A 346 -2.00 -24.11 -4.52
C LEU A 346 -0.58 -24.38 -3.97
N THR A 347 -0.47 -24.84 -2.72
CA THR A 347 0.80 -25.20 -2.08
C THR A 347 0.92 -26.72 -1.96
N PRO A 348 1.85 -27.38 -2.69
CA PRO A 348 2.02 -28.82 -2.61
C PRO A 348 2.44 -29.30 -1.22
N ALA A 349 2.02 -30.51 -0.85
CA ALA A 349 2.41 -31.12 0.42
C ALA A 349 3.95 -31.21 0.57
N GLY A 350 4.45 -30.88 1.76
CA GLY A 350 5.90 -30.82 2.04
C GLY A 350 6.59 -29.52 1.60
N PHE A 351 5.83 -28.51 1.15
CA PHE A 351 6.34 -27.17 0.80
C PHE A 351 5.63 -26.07 1.59
N VAL A 352 6.26 -24.90 1.61
CA VAL A 352 5.70 -23.64 2.13
C VAL A 352 5.97 -22.50 1.17
N ASP A 353 5.04 -21.55 1.10
CA ASP A 353 5.20 -20.29 0.39
C ASP A 353 5.54 -19.17 1.37
N GLN A 354 6.57 -18.38 1.05
CA GLN A 354 7.20 -17.40 1.95
C GLN A 354 7.11 -15.95 1.47
N ASP A 355 6.75 -15.74 0.20
CA ASP A 355 6.28 -14.47 -0.36
C ASP A 355 5.68 -14.72 -1.75
N PHE A 356 4.97 -13.75 -2.35
CA PHE A 356 4.43 -13.90 -3.70
C PHE A 356 4.16 -12.56 -4.42
N THR A 357 3.88 -12.64 -5.73
CA THR A 357 3.39 -11.50 -6.52
C THR A 357 2.49 -11.94 -7.67
N TRP A 358 1.48 -11.13 -7.99
CA TRP A 358 0.62 -11.31 -9.16
C TRP A 358 1.34 -10.95 -10.46
N ARG A 359 1.30 -11.82 -11.46
CA ARG A 359 1.78 -11.55 -12.84
C ARG A 359 0.66 -11.24 -13.81
N SER A 360 -0.48 -11.87 -13.61
CA SER A 360 -1.73 -11.64 -14.34
C SER A 360 -2.88 -12.12 -13.46
N PRO A 361 -4.15 -11.85 -13.80
CA PRO A 361 -5.29 -12.31 -13.00
C PRO A 361 -5.42 -13.84 -12.87
N VAL A 362 -4.62 -14.62 -13.60
CA VAL A 362 -4.61 -16.10 -13.56
C VAL A 362 -3.24 -16.68 -13.19
N ASN A 363 -2.23 -15.84 -12.92
CA ASN A 363 -0.87 -16.32 -12.63
C ASN A 363 -0.21 -15.55 -11.48
N ILE A 364 0.27 -16.32 -10.51
CA ILE A 364 1.04 -15.84 -9.35
C ILE A 364 2.46 -16.43 -9.42
N VAL A 365 3.45 -15.68 -8.97
CA VAL A 365 4.80 -16.20 -8.69
C VAL A 365 5.01 -16.21 -7.19
N VAL A 366 5.32 -17.38 -6.63
CA VAL A 366 5.63 -17.58 -5.21
C VAL A 366 7.13 -17.79 -4.98
N SER A 367 7.63 -17.35 -3.84
CA SER A 367 8.90 -17.76 -3.24
C SER A 367 8.66 -18.99 -2.37
N ARG A 368 9.01 -20.18 -2.88
CA ARG A 368 8.65 -21.48 -2.29
C ARG A 368 9.84 -22.25 -1.76
N ALA A 369 9.76 -22.68 -0.51
CA ALA A 369 10.75 -23.55 0.16
C ALA A 369 10.16 -24.93 0.50
N LYS A 370 11.02 -25.91 0.82
CA LYS A 370 10.57 -27.14 1.50
C LYS A 370 10.11 -26.78 2.91
N ALA A 371 9.04 -27.42 3.37
CA ALA A 371 8.58 -27.28 4.75
C ALA A 371 9.63 -27.87 5.72
N SER A 372 9.85 -27.19 6.85
CA SER A 372 10.73 -27.64 7.93
C SER A 372 10.36 -26.96 9.25
N ASP A 373 10.27 -27.75 10.33
CA ASP A 373 10.04 -27.25 11.70
C ASP A 373 11.34 -26.88 12.44
N GLY A 374 12.48 -26.91 11.75
CA GLY A 374 13.78 -26.59 12.32
C GLY A 374 14.86 -26.29 11.29
N THR A 375 16.10 -26.28 11.77
CA THR A 375 17.31 -26.15 10.96
C THR A 375 17.89 -27.53 10.59
N ASP A 376 18.64 -27.59 9.50
CA ASP A 376 19.47 -28.76 9.17
C ASP A 376 20.70 -28.87 10.11
N SER A 377 21.51 -29.91 9.90
CA SER A 377 22.73 -30.16 10.68
C SER A 377 23.79 -29.05 10.59
N SER A 378 23.67 -28.11 9.66
CA SER A 378 24.53 -26.94 9.50
C SER A 378 23.89 -25.66 10.04
N GLY A 379 22.74 -25.75 10.72
CA GLY A 379 21.99 -24.60 11.22
C GLY A 379 21.18 -23.87 10.15
N ASN A 380 21.09 -24.39 8.92
CA ASN A 380 20.42 -23.71 7.82
C ASN A 380 18.95 -24.12 7.69
N ARG A 381 18.12 -23.17 7.25
CA ARG A 381 16.73 -23.45 6.86
C ARG A 381 16.65 -23.59 5.33
N PRO A 382 15.71 -24.39 4.79
CA PRO A 382 15.59 -24.59 3.34
C PRO A 382 15.53 -23.28 2.56
N TYR A 383 16.29 -23.16 1.48
CA TYR A 383 16.30 -21.98 0.61
C TYR A 383 15.13 -22.01 -0.38
N PRO A 384 14.35 -20.92 -0.53
CA PRO A 384 13.28 -20.87 -1.50
C PRO A 384 13.78 -20.74 -2.94
N ASN A 385 12.90 -21.07 -3.89
CA ASN A 385 13.01 -20.71 -5.30
C ASN A 385 11.69 -20.13 -5.80
N LEU A 386 11.73 -19.47 -6.95
CA LEU A 386 10.52 -18.92 -7.55
C LEU A 386 9.76 -20.00 -8.34
N VAL A 387 8.45 -20.09 -8.11
CA VAL A 387 7.54 -20.99 -8.80
C VAL A 387 6.36 -20.19 -9.38
N SER A 388 6.11 -20.37 -10.67
CA SER A 388 4.89 -19.91 -11.34
C SER A 388 3.75 -20.85 -11.00
N VAL A 389 2.66 -20.30 -10.48
CA VAL A 389 1.41 -21.00 -10.17
C VAL A 389 0.32 -20.44 -11.08
N LYS A 390 -0.22 -21.28 -11.98
CA LYS A 390 -1.44 -20.96 -12.72
C LYS A 390 -2.66 -21.30 -11.87
N LEU A 391 -3.58 -20.36 -11.78
CA LEU A 391 -4.85 -20.56 -11.07
C LEU A 391 -5.82 -21.38 -11.93
N ASP A 392 -5.75 -21.24 -13.25
CA ASP A 392 -6.43 -22.06 -14.23
C ASP A 392 -5.69 -23.40 -14.46
N GLY A 393 -6.40 -24.51 -14.23
CA GLY A 393 -5.87 -25.87 -14.46
C GLY A 393 -4.75 -26.33 -13.50
N GLY A 394 -4.42 -25.54 -12.47
CA GLY A 394 -3.51 -25.95 -11.38
C GLY A 394 -2.05 -26.22 -11.77
N GLN A 395 -1.62 -25.82 -12.98
CA GLN A 395 -0.27 -26.06 -13.46
C GLN A 395 0.75 -25.21 -12.69
N GLN A 396 1.85 -25.83 -12.27
CA GLN A 396 2.94 -25.16 -11.55
C GLN A 396 4.28 -25.42 -12.23
N LYS A 397 5.11 -24.38 -12.36
CA LYS A 397 6.41 -24.44 -13.02
C LYS A 397 7.47 -23.66 -12.24
N ARG A 398 8.53 -24.34 -11.83
CA ARG A 398 9.72 -23.71 -11.23
C ARG A 398 10.37 -22.75 -12.24
N ILE A 399 10.62 -21.52 -11.80
CA ILE A 399 11.19 -20.41 -12.59
C ILE A 399 12.70 -20.32 -12.38
N THR A 400 13.15 -20.47 -11.14
CA THR A 400 14.56 -20.40 -10.75
C THR A 400 15.05 -21.71 -10.14
N LYS A 401 16.30 -22.06 -10.42
CA LYS A 401 17.07 -23.07 -9.72
C LYS A 401 17.76 -22.38 -8.53
N ASN A 402 17.85 -23.08 -7.41
CA ASN A 402 18.70 -22.62 -6.32
C ASN A 402 20.14 -22.68 -6.82
N ALA A 403 20.87 -21.56 -6.77
CA ALA A 403 22.33 -21.62 -6.78
C ALA A 403 22.81 -22.19 -5.43
N ASP A 404 23.94 -22.88 -5.40
CA ASP A 404 24.41 -23.56 -4.19
C ASP A 404 24.59 -22.57 -3.03
N GLY A 405 23.83 -22.78 -1.95
CA GLY A 405 23.80 -21.90 -0.79
C GLY A 405 22.93 -20.64 -0.90
N TYR A 406 22.16 -20.45 -1.98
CA TYR A 406 21.29 -19.28 -2.16
C TYR A 406 19.81 -19.67 -2.35
N GLY A 407 18.92 -18.77 -1.93
CA GLY A 407 17.50 -18.78 -2.25
C GLY A 407 17.07 -17.52 -2.99
N ASP A 408 15.91 -17.60 -3.64
CA ASP A 408 15.25 -16.49 -4.33
C ASP A 408 13.99 -16.09 -3.57
N PHE A 409 13.98 -14.84 -3.08
CA PHE A 409 13.01 -14.28 -2.15
C PHE A 409 12.33 -13.03 -2.74
N GLY A 410 11.17 -12.65 -2.19
CA GLY A 410 10.52 -11.37 -2.47
C GLY A 410 10.32 -11.07 -3.96
N PRO A 411 9.62 -11.93 -4.73
CA PRO A 411 9.35 -11.65 -6.13
C PRO A 411 8.45 -10.42 -6.27
N VAL A 412 8.79 -9.52 -7.19
CA VAL A 412 8.03 -8.30 -7.51
C VAL A 412 7.73 -8.30 -9.00
N SER A 413 6.44 -8.22 -9.34
CA SER A 413 6.00 -8.02 -10.72
C SER A 413 6.34 -6.61 -11.20
N LEU A 414 7.16 -6.48 -12.24
CA LEU A 414 7.59 -5.17 -12.77
C LEU A 414 6.73 -4.68 -13.95
N GLY A 415 5.63 -5.39 -14.27
CA GLY A 415 4.81 -5.10 -15.45
C GLY A 415 5.57 -5.42 -16.75
N ALA A 416 5.64 -4.46 -17.68
CA ALA A 416 6.37 -4.59 -18.94
C ALA A 416 7.89 -4.83 -18.75
N ALA A 417 8.47 -4.42 -17.62
CA ALA A 417 9.87 -4.74 -17.29
C ALA A 417 10.08 -6.17 -16.74
N GLY A 418 9.02 -6.97 -16.58
CA GLY A 418 9.12 -8.39 -16.23
C GLY A 418 9.04 -8.67 -14.72
N LEU A 419 10.10 -9.22 -14.14
CA LEU A 419 10.19 -9.67 -12.73
C LEU A 419 11.44 -9.16 -12.06
N GLY A 420 11.31 -8.66 -10.83
CA GLY A 420 12.42 -8.46 -9.90
C GLY A 420 12.34 -9.47 -8.76
N TRP A 421 13.46 -9.84 -8.15
CA TRP A 421 13.52 -10.58 -6.87
C TRP A 421 14.89 -10.40 -6.22
N VAL A 422 15.02 -10.86 -4.96
CA VAL A 422 16.30 -10.87 -4.25
C VAL A 422 16.86 -12.29 -4.18
N ARG A 423 18.09 -12.48 -4.64
CA ARG A 423 18.87 -13.71 -4.44
C ARG A 423 19.79 -13.53 -3.24
N SER A 424 19.65 -14.37 -2.23
CA SER A 424 20.40 -14.25 -0.98
C SER A 424 20.79 -15.59 -0.36
N ASN A 425 21.94 -15.61 0.32
CA ASN A 425 22.37 -16.69 1.21
C ASN A 425 22.15 -16.34 2.71
N ARG A 426 21.26 -15.39 3.00
CA ARG A 426 21.01 -14.76 4.32
C ARG A 426 22.11 -13.83 4.86
N SER A 427 23.28 -13.75 4.21
CA SER A 427 24.38 -12.84 4.61
C SER A 427 24.80 -11.84 3.52
N MET A 428 24.55 -12.16 2.25
CA MET A 428 24.69 -11.28 1.10
C MET A 428 23.40 -11.31 0.28
N ALA A 429 23.05 -10.20 -0.38
CA ALA A 429 21.85 -10.09 -1.21
C ALA A 429 22.15 -9.36 -2.53
N ASN A 430 21.59 -9.88 -3.62
CA ASN A 430 21.67 -9.29 -4.96
C ASN A 430 20.26 -9.19 -5.56
N VAL A 431 20.00 -8.14 -6.32
CA VAL A 431 18.72 -7.95 -7.02
C VAL A 431 18.83 -8.51 -8.42
N LEU A 432 17.95 -9.46 -8.73
CA LEU A 432 17.86 -10.14 -10.01
C LEU A 432 16.65 -9.59 -10.77
N VAL A 433 16.80 -9.40 -12.08
CA VAL A 433 15.71 -8.98 -12.97
C VAL A 433 15.63 -9.91 -14.17
N ALA A 434 14.43 -10.35 -14.56
CA ALA A 434 14.18 -11.14 -15.77
C ALA A 434 13.06 -10.51 -16.63
N PRO A 435 13.20 -10.51 -17.98
CA PRO A 435 12.18 -9.96 -18.89
C PRO A 435 10.80 -10.64 -18.80
N PRO A 436 9.73 -10.03 -19.33
CA PRO A 436 8.39 -10.62 -19.39
C PRO A 436 8.37 -12.02 -20.00
N GLY A 437 7.59 -12.93 -19.39
CA GLY A 437 7.46 -14.33 -19.84
C GLY A 437 8.72 -15.19 -19.69
N GLN A 438 9.88 -14.62 -19.36
CA GLN A 438 11.14 -15.33 -19.17
C GLN A 438 11.31 -15.76 -17.70
N GLY A 439 12.11 -16.82 -17.50
CA GLY A 439 12.57 -17.26 -16.19
C GLY A 439 14.06 -16.98 -15.99
N GLU A 440 14.69 -17.74 -15.08
CA GLU A 440 16.10 -17.55 -14.71
C GLU A 440 17.09 -17.54 -15.89
N ASN A 441 16.82 -18.31 -16.94
CA ASN A 441 17.70 -18.42 -18.12
C ASN A 441 17.96 -17.09 -18.86
N LYS A 442 17.20 -16.03 -18.55
CA LYS A 442 17.41 -14.66 -19.06
C LYS A 442 17.46 -13.61 -17.93
N ALA A 443 17.64 -14.05 -16.69
CA ALA A 443 17.82 -13.17 -15.56
C ALA A 443 19.21 -12.55 -15.55
N VAL A 444 19.29 -11.29 -15.16
CA VAL A 444 20.55 -10.58 -14.93
C VAL A 444 20.63 -10.13 -13.47
N GLN A 445 21.83 -10.18 -12.90
CA GLN A 445 22.11 -9.48 -11.64
C GLN A 445 22.13 -7.99 -11.95
N TRP A 446 21.11 -7.28 -11.49
CA TRP A 446 20.89 -5.88 -11.81
C TRP A 446 21.47 -4.93 -10.76
N ILE A 447 21.29 -5.23 -9.47
CA ILE A 447 21.97 -4.54 -8.36
C ILE A 447 22.75 -5.57 -7.57
N ALA A 448 24.06 -5.34 -7.40
CA ALA A 448 24.91 -6.19 -6.57
C ALA A 448 24.89 -5.73 -5.10
N ASN A 449 25.10 -6.66 -4.16
CA ASN A 449 25.41 -6.37 -2.75
C ASN A 449 24.52 -5.28 -2.14
N ILE A 450 23.20 -5.52 -2.07
CA ILE A 450 22.31 -4.70 -1.22
C ILE A 450 22.42 -5.17 0.23
N ASP A 451 22.04 -4.30 1.16
CA ASP A 451 21.95 -4.66 2.57
C ASP A 451 20.87 -5.73 2.80
N ILE A 452 20.99 -6.45 3.91
CA ILE A 452 20.07 -7.56 4.24
C ILE A 452 18.74 -7.01 4.76
N GLY A 453 17.64 -7.44 4.13
CA GLY A 453 16.30 -7.07 4.56
C GLY A 453 15.96 -7.63 5.93
N THR A 454 15.10 -6.94 6.67
CA THR A 454 14.65 -7.40 8.00
C THR A 454 13.98 -8.77 7.94
N ASN A 455 14.19 -9.58 8.96
CA ASN A 455 13.73 -10.97 9.05
C ASN A 455 13.14 -11.24 10.43
N TYR A 456 11.96 -11.85 10.46
CA TYR A 456 11.36 -12.40 11.68
C TYR A 456 10.95 -13.86 11.43
N TYR A 457 11.73 -14.83 11.93
CA TYR A 457 11.45 -16.27 11.76
C TYR A 457 11.26 -16.70 10.28
N GLU A 458 12.21 -16.31 9.42
CA GLU A 458 12.18 -16.45 7.94
C GLU A 458 11.07 -15.66 7.22
N GLN A 459 10.32 -14.79 7.92
CA GLN A 459 9.49 -13.76 7.29
C GLN A 459 10.39 -12.61 6.83
N TRP A 460 10.96 -12.74 5.63
CA TRP A 460 11.88 -11.77 5.03
C TRP A 460 11.13 -10.58 4.40
N ASN A 461 11.42 -9.36 4.87
CA ASN A 461 10.85 -8.12 4.32
C ASN A 461 11.91 -7.30 3.57
N TRP A 462 12.09 -7.59 2.28
CA TRP A 462 13.03 -6.87 1.42
C TRP A 462 12.65 -5.42 1.14
N ASN A 463 11.40 -5.00 1.38
CA ASN A 463 11.01 -3.58 1.27
C ASN A 463 11.71 -2.69 2.31
N SER A 464 12.33 -3.27 3.34
CA SER A 464 13.19 -2.54 4.29
C SER A 464 14.50 -2.05 3.67
N VAL A 465 14.91 -2.59 2.50
CA VAL A 465 16.21 -2.29 1.86
C VAL A 465 16.12 -2.10 0.34
N LEU A 466 14.97 -2.38 -0.30
CA LEU A 466 14.80 -2.32 -1.74
C LEU A 466 13.37 -1.90 -2.11
N LYS A 467 13.23 -0.91 -3.01
CA LYS A 467 11.95 -0.51 -3.59
C LYS A 467 12.09 -0.09 -5.04
N PHE A 468 11.47 -0.86 -5.95
CA PHE A 468 11.30 -0.47 -7.35
C PHE A 468 10.35 0.73 -7.47
N SER A 469 10.63 1.64 -8.40
CA SER A 469 9.76 2.79 -8.68
C SER A 469 8.49 2.35 -9.41
N GLY A 470 7.34 2.95 -9.05
CA GLY A 470 6.02 2.61 -9.61
C GLY A 470 5.52 1.19 -9.29
N LYS A 471 5.95 0.60 -8.16
CA LYS A 471 5.60 -0.75 -7.63
C LYS A 471 5.43 -0.72 -6.11
#